data_AF-A0A2N6ABG1-F1
#
_entry.id   AF-A0A2N6ABG1-F1
#
_cell.length_a   1.000
_cell.length_b   1.000
_cell.length_c   1.000
_cell.angle_alpha   90.00
_cell.angle_beta   90.00
_cell.angle_gamma   90.00
#
_symmetry.space_group_name_H-M   'P 1'
#
loop_
_entity.id
_entity.type
_entity.pdbx_description
1 polymer ?
#
loop_
_entity_poly.entity_id
_entity_poly.type
_entity_poly.pdbx_seq_one_letter_code
_entity_poly.pdbx_strand_id
1 'polypeptide(L)'
;MKNLRRQLKEVKQAKGLVNPDPSWVLENKQKLLNQISNTTAVEQKEKKQNVPENMQYAWLSFTRKAKVFLPQNMASLARPLATAVLALLLTTSGWVASAYAEPGDVFWGTKEAFGVVVEHGRLVLTRDDDEAPLHLEFASKRAKVLQQVVDRENIDPVKKKKMVQKAVEDVEKKLASADESLQKISPEKASKMVKDVSLKTKEISKTLKDTAKKVEVEDSEFAKDINKKATESTKKSLEMVEVVVQKKIEAQLEISEDEKNVIKEHIDEVVGNLKQDAQKAQTQAEELTEGVETGAISEHELVTSTVGVVEEVENSVEGDPSTTTSDSIDTEIEAVSTTTSENVETADESDVEQTIQSGSLMESGEKVKNVVKTIGDAVESFDEDVEGVDVLVEEDILEAIKKTQELNDSVEQAVDGVSKTVEELLPHISNSGLRDGETKDVTEGDEESVSSVEEK
;
A
#
# COMPACT_ATOMS: atom_id res chain seq x y z
N MET A 1 4.21 55.12 -48.14
CA MET A 1 4.74 53.73 -48.17
C MET A 1 5.12 53.21 -49.57
N LYS A 2 4.43 53.56 -50.67
CA LYS A 2 4.76 53.04 -52.02
C LYS A 2 6.14 53.49 -52.56
N ASN A 3 6.60 54.70 -52.23
CA ASN A 3 7.94 55.19 -52.63
C ASN A 3 9.10 54.49 -51.91
N LEU A 4 8.90 54.07 -50.65
CA LEU A 4 9.95 53.42 -49.86
C LEU A 4 10.22 51.99 -50.33
N ARG A 5 9.15 51.27 -50.73
CA ARG A 5 9.27 49.95 -51.38
C ARG A 5 9.97 50.04 -52.75
N ARG A 6 9.81 51.14 -53.47
CA ARG A 6 10.44 51.34 -54.79
C ARG A 6 11.94 51.67 -54.64
N GLN A 7 12.28 52.52 -53.67
CA GLN A 7 13.68 52.83 -53.32
C GLN A 7 14.43 51.59 -52.80
N LEU A 8 13.81 50.73 -51.98
CA LEU A 8 14.45 49.48 -51.52
C LEU A 8 14.71 48.50 -52.67
N LYS A 9 13.81 48.45 -53.65
CA LYS A 9 13.93 47.55 -54.81
C LYS A 9 15.01 48.03 -55.78
N GLU A 10 15.13 49.35 -55.94
CA GLU A 10 16.21 49.98 -56.72
C GLU A 10 17.57 49.81 -56.05
N VAL A 11 17.67 49.90 -54.71
CA VAL A 11 18.93 49.62 -53.99
C VAL A 11 19.34 48.15 -54.09
N LYS A 12 18.37 47.21 -54.07
CA LYS A 12 18.63 45.77 -54.25
C LYS A 12 19.11 45.41 -55.66
N GLN A 13 18.74 46.19 -56.69
CA GLN A 13 19.08 45.92 -58.09
C GLN A 13 20.25 46.76 -58.63
N ALA A 14 20.43 48.00 -58.18
CA ALA A 14 21.43 48.93 -58.72
C ALA A 14 22.84 48.69 -58.19
N LYS A 15 22.98 47.94 -57.09
CA LYS A 15 24.27 47.52 -56.54
C LYS A 15 24.15 46.06 -56.16
N GLY A 16 24.59 45.13 -57.02
CA GLY A 16 24.74 43.70 -56.70
C GLY A 16 25.66 43.37 -55.50
N LEU A 17 25.93 44.36 -54.62
CA LEU A 17 26.65 44.32 -53.36
C LEU A 17 25.77 44.00 -52.14
N VAL A 18 24.47 43.68 -52.31
CA VAL A 18 23.62 43.19 -51.21
C VAL A 18 23.56 41.65 -51.21
N ASN A 19 24.60 41.00 -51.73
CA ASN A 19 24.96 39.67 -51.27
C ASN A 19 26.21 39.85 -50.41
N PRO A 20 26.13 39.71 -49.09
CA PRO A 20 27.31 39.78 -48.25
C PRO A 20 28.32 38.75 -48.76
N ASP A 21 29.60 39.13 -48.80
CA ASP A 21 30.68 38.24 -49.21
C ASP A 21 30.55 36.92 -48.43
N PRO A 22 30.51 35.74 -49.10
CA PRO A 22 30.36 34.45 -48.44
C PRO A 22 31.38 34.24 -47.32
N SER A 23 32.58 34.80 -47.47
CA SER A 23 33.64 34.74 -46.47
C SER A 23 33.27 35.52 -45.20
N TRP A 24 32.73 36.73 -45.36
CA TRP A 24 32.26 37.57 -44.24
C TRP A 24 31.07 36.95 -43.50
N VAL A 25 30.17 36.28 -44.23
CA VAL A 25 29.05 35.54 -43.61
C VAL A 25 29.56 34.34 -42.81
N LEU A 26 30.52 33.58 -43.35
CA LEU A 26 31.11 32.44 -42.66
C LEU A 26 31.90 32.87 -41.42
N GLU A 27 32.69 33.94 -41.51
CA GLU A 27 33.46 34.48 -40.40
C GLU A 27 32.54 34.97 -39.28
N ASN A 28 31.49 35.72 -39.60
CA ASN A 28 30.52 36.14 -38.59
C ASN A 28 29.70 34.98 -38.03
N LYS A 29 29.38 33.97 -38.84
CA LYS A 29 28.73 32.75 -38.35
C LYS A 29 29.63 32.00 -37.37
N GLN A 30 30.92 31.87 -37.65
CA GLN A 30 31.87 31.26 -36.73
C GLN A 30 32.05 32.11 -35.47
N LYS A 31 32.12 33.44 -35.60
CA LYS A 31 32.26 34.36 -34.47
C LYS A 31 31.02 34.32 -33.56
N LEU A 32 29.82 34.27 -34.13
CA LEU A 32 28.57 34.07 -33.41
C LEU A 32 28.48 32.69 -32.76
N LEU A 33 28.87 31.61 -33.46
CA LEU A 33 28.89 30.27 -32.88
C LEU A 33 29.89 30.16 -31.73
N ASN A 34 31.08 30.76 -31.86
CA ASN A 34 32.08 30.80 -30.79
C ASN A 34 31.63 31.67 -29.61
N GLN A 35 30.88 32.74 -29.87
CA GLN A 35 30.26 33.53 -28.81
C GLN A 35 29.16 32.73 -28.12
N ILE A 36 28.25 32.08 -28.85
CA ILE A 36 27.20 31.24 -28.28
C ILE A 36 27.78 30.08 -27.48
N SER A 37 28.83 29.41 -27.97
CA SER A 37 29.49 28.31 -27.26
C SER A 37 30.24 28.79 -26.01
N ASN A 38 30.72 30.04 -25.99
CA ASN A 38 31.37 30.61 -24.81
C ASN A 38 30.39 31.27 -23.84
N THR A 39 29.24 31.79 -24.28
CA THR A 39 28.21 32.34 -23.37
C THR A 39 27.33 31.25 -22.75
N THR A 40 27.09 30.12 -23.43
CA THR A 40 26.46 28.95 -22.77
C THR A 40 27.33 28.38 -21.66
N ALA A 41 28.66 28.52 -21.74
CA ALA A 41 29.58 28.06 -20.69
C ALA A 41 29.69 28.99 -19.47
N VAL A 42 29.14 30.21 -19.52
CA VAL A 42 29.19 31.17 -18.40
C VAL A 42 27.88 31.17 -17.61
N GLU A 43 26.71 31.02 -18.25
CA GLU A 43 25.43 30.91 -17.52
C GLU A 43 25.13 29.48 -17.00
N GLN A 44 25.78 28.43 -17.53
CA GLN A 44 25.67 27.07 -16.96
C GLN A 44 26.60 26.81 -15.77
N LYS A 45 27.46 27.75 -15.36
CA LYS A 45 28.34 27.55 -14.19
C LYS A 45 27.66 27.79 -12.84
N GLU A 46 26.51 28.45 -12.81
CA GLU A 46 25.77 28.70 -11.56
C GLU A 46 24.52 27.84 -11.38
N LYS A 47 24.08 27.11 -12.40
CA LYS A 47 23.10 26.03 -12.25
C LYS A 47 23.77 24.70 -12.54
N LYS A 48 24.60 24.26 -11.59
CA LYS A 48 24.92 22.84 -11.40
C LYS A 48 23.62 22.12 -11.02
N GLN A 49 22.82 21.86 -12.03
CA GLN A 49 21.80 20.83 -12.02
C GLN A 49 22.54 19.53 -11.68
N ASN A 50 22.13 18.89 -10.58
CA ASN A 50 22.66 17.64 -10.07
C ASN A 50 22.47 16.51 -11.09
N VAL A 51 23.23 16.51 -12.19
CA VAL A 51 23.51 15.26 -12.90
C VAL A 51 24.56 14.58 -12.03
N PRO A 52 24.25 13.46 -11.36
CA PRO A 52 25.23 12.80 -10.52
C PRO A 52 26.47 12.52 -11.37
N GLU A 53 27.64 12.98 -10.95
CA GLU A 53 28.92 12.78 -11.65
C GLU A 53 29.16 11.29 -12.00
N ASN A 54 28.51 10.40 -11.24
CA ASN A 54 28.43 8.96 -11.48
C ASN A 54 27.88 8.57 -12.85
N MET A 55 26.94 9.31 -13.45
CA MET A 55 26.33 8.95 -14.74
C MET A 55 27.28 9.21 -15.91
N GLN A 56 28.07 10.29 -15.85
CA GLN A 56 29.10 10.55 -16.86
C GLN A 56 30.23 9.51 -16.78
N TYR A 57 30.64 9.12 -15.57
CA TYR A 57 31.60 8.04 -15.36
C TYR A 57 31.07 6.67 -15.76
N ALA A 58 29.79 6.36 -15.51
CA ALA A 58 29.13 5.15 -15.96
C ALA A 58 29.07 5.07 -17.50
N TRP A 59 28.74 6.18 -18.17
CA TRP A 59 28.73 6.26 -19.63
C TRP A 59 30.13 6.12 -20.25
N LEU A 60 31.13 6.77 -19.66
CA LEU A 60 32.52 6.67 -20.09
C LEU A 60 33.09 5.26 -19.87
N SER A 61 32.75 4.61 -18.77
CA SER A 61 33.18 3.23 -18.51
C SER A 61 32.47 2.22 -19.39
N PHE A 62 31.16 2.39 -19.66
CA PHE A 62 30.41 1.57 -20.61
C PHE A 62 30.98 1.71 -22.02
N THR A 63 31.20 2.94 -22.51
CA THR A 63 31.76 3.16 -23.85
C THR A 63 33.20 2.65 -23.98
N ARG A 64 33.99 2.70 -22.90
CA ARG A 64 35.35 2.11 -22.87
C ARG A 64 35.32 0.58 -22.90
N LYS A 65 34.39 -0.06 -22.19
CA LYS A 65 34.20 -1.52 -22.23
C LYS A 65 33.61 -1.99 -23.56
N ALA A 66 32.62 -1.27 -24.10
CA ALA A 66 32.03 -1.56 -25.41
C ALA A 66 33.07 -1.47 -26.55
N LYS A 67 34.03 -0.54 -26.45
CA LYS A 67 35.16 -0.45 -27.41
C LYS A 67 36.08 -1.68 -27.41
N VAL A 68 36.10 -2.48 -26.34
CA VAL A 68 36.89 -3.74 -26.30
C VAL A 68 36.20 -4.83 -27.10
N PHE A 69 34.86 -4.84 -27.14
CA PHE A 69 34.08 -5.86 -27.82
C PHE A 69 33.70 -5.50 -29.27
N LEU A 70 33.77 -4.23 -29.65
CA LEU A 70 33.54 -3.80 -31.03
C LEU A 70 34.87 -3.50 -31.76
N PRO A 71 35.27 -4.28 -32.79
CA PRO A 71 36.44 -3.96 -33.60
C PRO A 71 36.27 -2.61 -34.29
N GLN A 72 37.35 -1.81 -34.35
CA GLN A 72 37.34 -0.41 -34.83
C GLN A 72 36.68 -0.23 -36.22
N ASN A 73 36.74 -1.26 -37.07
CA ASN A 73 36.18 -1.25 -38.42
C ASN A 73 34.65 -1.33 -38.46
N MET A 74 34.00 -1.73 -37.35
CA MET A 74 32.54 -1.81 -37.23
C MET A 74 31.92 -0.59 -36.54
N ALA A 75 32.72 0.37 -36.07
CA ALA A 75 32.22 1.57 -35.38
C ALA A 75 31.33 2.45 -36.29
N SER A 76 31.56 2.43 -37.61
CA SER A 76 30.74 3.15 -38.60
C SER A 76 29.36 2.52 -38.81
N LEU A 77 29.24 1.20 -38.66
CA LEU A 77 27.99 0.43 -38.72
C LEU A 77 27.27 0.36 -37.37
N ALA A 78 28.02 0.42 -36.26
CA ALA A 78 27.46 0.36 -34.92
C ALA A 78 26.54 1.54 -34.60
N ARG A 79 26.83 2.74 -35.11
CA ARG A 79 25.97 3.93 -34.93
C ARG A 79 24.58 3.75 -35.56
N PRO A 80 24.45 3.49 -36.88
CA PRO A 80 23.15 3.29 -37.50
C PRO A 80 22.43 2.06 -36.92
N LEU A 81 23.15 0.98 -36.62
CA LEU A 81 22.56 -0.22 -36.00
C LEU A 81 22.04 0.07 -34.59
N ALA A 82 22.79 0.81 -33.75
CA ALA A 82 22.34 1.20 -32.42
C ALA A 82 21.12 2.12 -32.48
N THR A 83 21.09 3.10 -33.39
CA THR A 83 19.87 3.91 -33.62
C THR A 83 18.71 3.10 -34.17
N ALA A 84 18.96 2.10 -35.02
CA ALA A 84 17.92 1.23 -35.54
C ALA A 84 17.38 0.31 -34.43
N VAL A 85 18.25 -0.25 -33.58
CA VAL A 85 17.85 -1.01 -32.39
C VAL A 85 17.15 -0.12 -31.39
N LEU A 86 17.60 1.12 -31.18
CA LEU A 86 16.95 2.08 -30.29
C LEU A 86 15.59 2.50 -30.85
N ALA A 87 15.47 2.75 -32.15
CA ALA A 87 14.21 3.05 -32.81
C ALA A 87 13.27 1.84 -32.81
N LEU A 88 13.79 0.63 -33.02
CA LEU A 88 13.03 -0.61 -32.96
C LEU A 88 12.57 -0.86 -31.52
N LEU A 89 13.44 -0.70 -30.52
CA LEU A 89 13.07 -0.73 -29.11
C LEU A 89 12.06 0.36 -28.75
N LEU A 90 12.17 1.59 -29.26
CA LEU A 90 11.20 2.66 -29.01
C LEU A 90 9.85 2.40 -29.69
N THR A 91 9.86 1.77 -30.87
CA THR A 91 8.63 1.45 -31.62
C THR A 91 7.97 0.15 -31.12
N THR A 92 8.73 -0.86 -30.73
CA THR A 92 8.20 -2.12 -30.16
C THR A 92 7.92 -2.00 -28.67
N SER A 93 8.62 -1.14 -27.92
CA SER A 93 8.24 -0.80 -26.54
C SER A 93 6.87 -0.13 -26.47
N GLY A 94 6.39 0.48 -27.56
CA GLY A 94 5.00 0.94 -27.65
C GLY A 94 3.96 -0.17 -27.49
N TRP A 95 4.28 -1.41 -27.88
CA TRP A 95 3.42 -2.60 -27.70
C TRP A 95 3.71 -3.35 -26.40
N VAL A 96 4.97 -3.41 -25.96
CA VAL A 96 5.33 -4.04 -24.68
C VAL A 96 4.89 -3.18 -23.48
N ALA A 97 4.75 -1.86 -23.64
CA ALA A 97 4.19 -0.97 -22.63
C ALA A 97 2.68 -1.15 -22.43
N SER A 98 1.95 -1.71 -23.40
CA SER A 98 0.51 -1.99 -23.28
C SER A 98 0.19 -3.36 -22.67
N ALA A 99 1.13 -4.31 -22.73
CA ALA A 99 1.00 -5.57 -22.00
C ALA A 99 1.50 -5.33 -20.58
N TYR A 100 0.58 -4.98 -19.69
CA TYR A 100 0.86 -4.86 -18.26
C TYR A 100 1.71 -6.05 -17.81
N ALA A 101 2.67 -5.77 -16.93
CA ALA A 101 3.32 -6.84 -16.22
C ALA A 101 2.20 -7.62 -15.54
N GLU A 102 2.16 -8.94 -15.74
CA GLU A 102 1.30 -9.85 -14.99
C GLU A 102 2.18 -10.65 -14.03
N PRO A 103 1.90 -10.66 -12.72
CA PRO A 103 2.80 -11.21 -11.73
C PRO A 103 3.01 -12.71 -11.97
N GLY A 104 4.24 -13.13 -12.31
CA GLY A 104 4.56 -14.50 -12.71
C GLY A 104 4.99 -14.68 -14.17
N ASP A 105 4.93 -13.62 -14.99
CA ASP A 105 5.64 -13.60 -16.28
C ASP A 105 7.16 -13.73 -16.04
N VAL A 106 7.85 -14.51 -16.89
CA VAL A 106 9.32 -14.67 -16.85
C VAL A 106 10.03 -13.31 -16.93
N PHE A 107 9.39 -12.32 -17.56
CA PHE A 107 9.89 -10.95 -17.65
C PHE A 107 9.28 -9.98 -16.64
N TRP A 108 8.54 -10.44 -15.63
CA TRP A 108 7.91 -9.58 -14.62
C TRP A 108 8.91 -8.60 -13.99
N GLY A 109 10.04 -9.10 -13.46
CA GLY A 109 11.03 -8.22 -12.82
C GLY A 109 11.64 -7.19 -13.79
N THR A 110 11.71 -7.52 -15.09
CA THR A 110 12.17 -6.59 -16.12
C THR A 110 11.10 -5.54 -16.43
N LYS A 111 9.83 -5.95 -16.53
CA LYS A 111 8.70 -5.03 -16.76
C LYS A 111 8.48 -4.11 -15.57
N GLU A 112 8.62 -4.61 -14.34
CA GLU A 112 8.54 -3.81 -13.11
C GLU A 112 9.66 -2.78 -13.06
N ALA A 113 10.91 -3.19 -13.33
CA ALA A 113 12.05 -2.28 -13.38
C ALA A 113 11.89 -1.23 -14.49
N PHE A 114 11.41 -1.62 -15.67
CA PHE A 114 11.10 -0.68 -16.74
C PHE A 114 9.97 0.28 -16.35
N GLY A 115 8.93 -0.22 -15.67
CA GLY A 115 7.85 0.57 -15.09
C GLY A 115 8.40 1.65 -14.15
N VAL A 116 9.26 1.30 -13.20
CA VAL A 116 9.90 2.26 -12.28
C VAL A 116 10.71 3.33 -13.03
N VAL A 117 11.45 2.95 -14.08
CA VAL A 117 12.21 3.90 -14.90
C VAL A 117 11.29 4.84 -15.67
N VAL A 118 10.19 4.33 -16.23
CA VAL A 118 9.19 5.14 -16.93
C VAL A 118 8.46 6.06 -15.96
N GLU A 119 8.11 5.58 -14.77
CA GLU A 119 7.50 6.38 -13.71
C GLU A 119 8.41 7.54 -13.30
N HIS A 120 9.68 7.25 -13.00
CA HIS A 120 10.65 8.26 -12.61
C HIS A 120 10.95 9.23 -13.76
N GLY A 121 11.05 8.73 -14.98
CA GLY A 121 11.22 9.56 -16.17
C GLY A 121 10.03 10.49 -16.41
N ARG A 122 8.80 10.02 -16.20
CA ARG A 122 7.61 10.87 -16.25
C ARG A 122 7.63 11.93 -15.15
N LEU A 123 7.94 11.56 -13.91
CA LEU A 123 8.02 12.51 -12.78
C LEU A 123 9.04 13.62 -13.05
N VAL A 124 10.25 13.30 -13.49
CA VAL A 124 11.31 14.29 -13.76
C VAL A 124 10.95 15.25 -14.91
N LEU A 125 10.10 14.81 -15.84
CA LEU A 125 9.64 15.63 -16.97
C LEU A 125 8.35 16.39 -16.66
N THR A 126 7.68 16.06 -15.56
CA THR A 126 6.43 16.68 -15.13
C THR A 126 6.73 17.95 -14.35
N ARG A 127 5.85 18.95 -14.43
CA ARG A 127 5.97 20.17 -13.63
C ARG A 127 5.47 19.89 -12.22
N ASP A 128 6.01 20.58 -11.23
CA ASP A 128 5.67 20.42 -9.81
C ASP A 128 4.15 20.38 -9.55
N ASP A 129 3.39 21.21 -10.27
CA ASP A 129 1.92 21.26 -10.17
C ASP A 129 1.19 19.99 -10.62
N ASP A 130 1.80 19.19 -11.48
CA ASP A 130 1.17 18.01 -12.10
C ASP A 130 1.79 16.71 -11.53
N GLU A 131 2.66 16.81 -10.51
CA GLU A 131 3.30 15.66 -9.85
C GLU A 131 2.34 14.88 -8.95
N ALA A 132 1.50 15.57 -8.19
CA ALA A 132 0.50 14.96 -7.29
C ALA A 132 -0.42 13.94 -7.98
N PRO A 133 -1.13 14.26 -9.08
CA PRO A 133 -2.02 13.31 -9.74
C PRO A 133 -1.26 12.12 -10.36
N LEU A 134 0.02 12.32 -10.71
CA LEU A 134 0.89 11.28 -11.24
C LEU A 134 1.33 10.31 -10.13
N HIS A 135 1.69 10.82 -8.96
CA HIS A 135 1.97 9.99 -7.77
C HIS A 135 0.75 9.16 -7.36
N LEU A 136 -0.45 9.76 -7.36
CA LEU A 136 -1.71 9.03 -7.11
C LEU A 136 -2.01 7.97 -8.18
N GLU A 137 -1.76 8.28 -9.46
CA GLU A 137 -1.90 7.29 -10.53
C GLU A 137 -0.97 6.09 -10.33
N PHE A 138 0.27 6.34 -9.90
CA PHE A 138 1.21 5.26 -9.61
C PHE A 138 0.80 4.48 -8.36
N ALA A 139 0.32 5.14 -7.31
CA ALA A 139 -0.20 4.46 -6.12
C ALA A 139 -1.39 3.54 -6.47
N SER A 140 -2.39 4.03 -7.20
CA SER A 140 -3.54 3.22 -7.66
C SER A 140 -3.10 2.04 -8.54
N LYS A 141 -2.13 2.24 -9.44
CA LYS A 141 -1.56 1.13 -10.23
C LYS A 141 -0.88 0.08 -9.36
N ARG A 142 -0.11 0.50 -8.35
CA ARG A 142 0.57 -0.42 -7.43
C ARG A 142 -0.43 -1.18 -6.56
N ALA A 143 -1.51 -0.54 -6.13
CA ALA A 143 -2.64 -1.20 -5.47
C ALA A 143 -3.29 -2.27 -6.37
N LYS A 144 -3.54 -1.97 -7.65
CA LYS A 144 -4.06 -2.98 -8.60
C LYS A 144 -3.13 -4.16 -8.81
N VAL A 145 -1.83 -3.90 -8.92
CA VAL A 145 -0.81 -4.95 -8.98
C VAL A 145 -0.84 -5.80 -7.72
N LEU A 146 -1.02 -5.19 -6.56
CA LEU A 146 -1.12 -5.89 -5.29
C LEU A 146 -2.29 -6.89 -5.31
N GLN A 147 -3.48 -6.45 -5.73
CA GLN A 147 -4.64 -7.33 -5.88
C GLN A 147 -4.35 -8.52 -6.81
N GLN A 148 -3.68 -8.27 -7.94
CA GLN A 148 -3.29 -9.33 -8.88
C GLN A 148 -2.27 -10.32 -8.32
N VAL A 149 -1.38 -9.89 -7.43
CA VAL A 149 -0.41 -10.78 -6.77
C VAL A 149 -1.11 -11.67 -5.76
N VAL A 150 -2.08 -11.12 -5.02
CA VAL A 150 -2.82 -11.83 -3.98
C VAL A 150 -3.76 -12.88 -4.58
N ASP A 151 -4.39 -12.55 -5.70
CA ASP A 151 -5.34 -13.44 -6.41
C ASP A 151 -4.69 -14.60 -7.17
N ARG A 152 -3.34 -14.66 -7.22
CA ARG A 152 -2.63 -15.75 -7.90
C ARG A 152 -2.24 -16.85 -6.92
N GLU A 153 -2.81 -18.03 -7.15
CA GLU A 153 -2.53 -19.25 -6.37
C GLU A 153 -1.18 -19.90 -6.72
N ASN A 154 -0.64 -19.67 -7.93
CA ASN A 154 0.57 -20.35 -8.43
C ASN A 154 1.89 -19.71 -8.00
N ILE A 155 1.88 -18.80 -7.03
CA ILE A 155 3.08 -18.10 -6.54
C ILE A 155 3.47 -18.71 -5.20
N ASP A 156 4.76 -19.08 -5.07
CA ASP A 156 5.35 -19.49 -3.80
C ASP A 156 5.01 -18.49 -2.67
N PRO A 157 4.44 -18.95 -1.53
CA PRO A 157 3.87 -18.07 -0.51
C PRO A 157 4.89 -17.09 0.08
N VAL A 158 6.14 -17.52 0.24
CA VAL A 158 7.23 -16.67 0.73
C VAL A 158 7.54 -15.53 -0.25
N LYS A 159 7.50 -15.81 -1.56
CA LYS A 159 7.67 -14.79 -2.60
C LYS A 159 6.44 -13.89 -2.70
N LYS A 160 5.23 -14.46 -2.58
CA LYS A 160 3.95 -13.73 -2.58
C LYS A 160 3.94 -12.70 -1.45
N LYS A 161 4.25 -13.11 -0.21
CA LYS A 161 4.39 -12.22 0.97
C LYS A 161 5.36 -11.06 0.71
N LYS A 162 6.57 -11.35 0.19
CA LYS A 162 7.55 -10.29 -0.15
C LYS A 162 7.07 -9.33 -1.23
N MET A 163 6.38 -9.83 -2.26
CA MET A 163 5.82 -8.98 -3.31
C MET A 163 4.69 -8.10 -2.79
N VAL A 164 3.81 -8.65 -1.96
CA VAL A 164 2.74 -7.92 -1.28
C VAL A 164 3.32 -6.82 -0.40
N GLN A 165 4.26 -7.16 0.48
CA GLN A 165 4.90 -6.21 1.39
C GLN A 165 5.53 -5.04 0.63
N LYS A 166 6.32 -5.34 -0.40
CA LYS A 166 6.97 -4.31 -1.22
C LYS A 166 5.95 -3.45 -1.95
N ALA A 167 4.87 -4.04 -2.47
CA ALA A 167 3.82 -3.29 -3.15
C ALA A 167 3.09 -2.36 -2.20
N VAL A 168 2.80 -2.78 -0.96
CA VAL A 168 2.18 -1.94 0.07
C VAL A 168 3.11 -0.78 0.45
N GLU A 169 4.40 -1.03 0.68
CA GLU A 169 5.40 0.01 0.95
C GLU A 169 5.53 1.02 -0.21
N ASP A 170 5.49 0.53 -1.46
CA ASP A 170 5.50 1.39 -2.63
C ASP A 170 4.23 2.25 -2.71
N VAL A 171 3.05 1.70 -2.39
CA VAL A 171 1.79 2.46 -2.33
C VAL A 171 1.89 3.57 -1.29
N GLU A 172 2.32 3.25 -0.07
CA GLU A 172 2.46 4.18 1.05
C GLU A 172 3.41 5.34 0.69
N LYS A 173 4.58 5.01 0.14
CA LYS A 173 5.56 6.02 -0.29
C LYS A 173 5.02 6.92 -1.40
N LYS A 174 4.25 6.38 -2.33
CA LYS A 174 3.66 7.15 -3.43
C LYS A 174 2.53 8.03 -2.94
N LEU A 175 1.72 7.57 -1.98
CA LEU A 175 0.75 8.41 -1.28
C LEU A 175 1.44 9.53 -0.50
N ALA A 176 2.52 9.25 0.23
CA ALA A 176 3.32 10.29 0.89
C ALA A 176 3.83 11.35 -0.08
N SER A 177 4.37 10.91 -1.21
CA SER A 177 4.83 11.83 -2.24
C SER A 177 3.68 12.63 -2.85
N ALA A 178 2.51 12.01 -3.05
CA ALA A 178 1.32 12.69 -3.56
C ALA A 178 0.85 13.80 -2.61
N ASP A 179 0.77 13.51 -1.31
CA ASP A 179 0.40 14.50 -0.30
C ASP A 179 1.38 15.69 -0.28
N GLU A 180 2.69 15.42 -0.24
CA GLU A 180 3.70 16.48 -0.30
C GLU A 180 3.60 17.34 -1.56
N SER A 181 3.28 16.75 -2.71
CA SER A 181 3.05 17.49 -3.96
C SER A 181 1.72 18.27 -3.94
N LEU A 182 0.66 17.71 -3.35
CA LEU A 182 -0.62 18.40 -3.18
C LEU A 182 -0.49 19.61 -2.26
N GLN A 183 0.34 19.56 -1.23
CA GLN A 183 0.62 20.73 -0.38
C GLN A 183 1.29 21.88 -1.15
N LYS A 184 2.06 21.58 -2.21
CA LYS A 184 2.77 22.59 -3.03
C LYS A 184 1.94 23.12 -4.20
N ILE A 185 0.87 22.43 -4.59
CA ILE A 185 0.08 22.80 -5.76
C ILE A 185 -0.68 24.13 -5.57
N SER A 186 -0.89 24.87 -6.66
CA SER A 186 -1.75 26.06 -6.65
C SER A 186 -3.23 25.73 -6.34
N PRO A 187 -3.95 26.61 -5.63
CA PRO A 187 -5.37 26.42 -5.29
C PRO A 187 -6.30 26.13 -6.48
N GLU A 188 -6.08 26.81 -7.61
CA GLU A 188 -6.87 26.61 -8.83
C GLU A 188 -6.71 25.20 -9.42
N LYS A 189 -5.50 24.64 -9.36
CA LYS A 189 -5.24 23.28 -9.86
C LYS A 189 -5.69 22.22 -8.88
N ALA A 190 -5.46 22.43 -7.58
CA ALA A 190 -6.02 21.58 -6.52
C ALA A 190 -7.52 21.38 -6.74
N SER A 191 -8.26 22.46 -6.99
CA SER A 191 -9.72 22.40 -7.15
C SER A 191 -10.21 21.44 -8.23
N LYS A 192 -9.42 21.18 -9.28
CA LYS A 192 -9.75 20.24 -10.37
C LYS A 192 -9.39 18.79 -10.03
N MET A 193 -8.56 18.60 -9.02
CA MET A 193 -8.06 17.30 -8.59
C MET A 193 -8.89 16.67 -7.48
N VAL A 194 -9.81 17.41 -6.84
CA VAL A 194 -10.67 16.91 -5.74
C VAL A 194 -11.26 15.54 -6.06
N LYS A 195 -11.93 15.43 -7.22
CA LYS A 195 -12.57 14.21 -7.67
C LYS A 195 -11.58 13.08 -7.92
N ASP A 196 -10.48 13.38 -8.60
CA ASP A 196 -9.47 12.38 -8.95
C ASP A 196 -8.72 11.87 -7.71
N VAL A 197 -8.44 12.76 -6.75
CA VAL A 197 -7.81 12.44 -5.47
C VAL A 197 -8.74 11.52 -4.70
N SER A 198 -9.98 11.96 -4.45
CA SER A 198 -10.97 11.18 -3.71
C SER A 198 -11.23 9.80 -4.32
N LEU A 199 -11.45 9.70 -5.65
CA LEU A 199 -11.68 8.41 -6.30
C LEU A 199 -10.46 7.48 -6.25
N LYS A 200 -9.25 7.99 -6.47
CA LYS A 200 -8.04 7.17 -6.47
C LYS A 200 -7.66 6.73 -5.07
N THR A 201 -7.78 7.60 -4.07
CA THR A 201 -7.47 7.25 -2.70
C THR A 201 -8.49 6.25 -2.14
N LYS A 202 -9.78 6.43 -2.50
CA LYS A 202 -10.84 5.43 -2.28
C LYS A 202 -10.46 4.05 -2.81
N GLU A 203 -10.09 3.98 -4.10
CA GLU A 203 -9.69 2.74 -4.76
C GLU A 203 -8.49 2.09 -4.08
N ILE A 204 -7.49 2.89 -3.68
CA ILE A 204 -6.28 2.39 -3.01
C ILE A 204 -6.62 1.81 -1.63
N SER A 205 -7.36 2.55 -0.80
CA SER A 205 -7.77 2.10 0.54
C SER A 205 -8.58 0.81 0.47
N LYS A 206 -9.56 0.74 -0.43
CA LYS A 206 -10.35 -0.47 -0.66
C LYS A 206 -9.48 -1.66 -1.05
N THR A 207 -8.56 -1.45 -2.00
CA THR A 207 -7.70 -2.53 -2.49
C THR A 207 -6.74 -3.05 -1.42
N LEU A 208 -6.25 -2.16 -0.54
CA LEU A 208 -5.41 -2.55 0.60
C LEU A 208 -6.21 -3.36 1.64
N LYS A 209 -7.44 -2.93 1.98
CA LYS A 209 -8.33 -3.68 2.88
C LYS A 209 -8.72 -5.05 2.30
N ASP A 210 -9.09 -5.12 1.03
CA ASP A 210 -9.42 -6.37 0.35
C ASP A 210 -8.20 -7.31 0.29
N THR A 211 -6.99 -6.75 0.12
CA THR A 211 -5.75 -7.52 0.17
C THR A 211 -5.51 -8.11 1.55
N ALA A 212 -5.69 -7.32 2.61
CA ALA A 212 -5.51 -7.79 3.98
C ALA A 212 -6.44 -8.98 4.29
N LYS A 213 -7.74 -8.87 3.94
CA LYS A 213 -8.73 -9.94 4.12
C LYS A 213 -8.35 -11.25 3.42
N LYS A 214 -7.77 -11.17 2.22
CA LYS A 214 -7.35 -12.36 1.47
C LYS A 214 -6.08 -13.00 2.02
N VAL A 215 -5.17 -12.18 2.54
CA VAL A 215 -3.91 -12.64 3.14
C VAL A 215 -4.13 -13.23 4.53
N GLU A 216 -5.17 -12.78 5.24
CA GLU A 216 -5.55 -13.24 6.59
C GLU A 216 -5.73 -14.77 6.66
N VAL A 217 -6.25 -15.38 5.59
CA VAL A 217 -6.43 -16.83 5.47
C VAL A 217 -5.09 -17.59 5.46
N GLU A 218 -4.02 -16.97 4.95
CA GLU A 218 -2.69 -17.58 4.80
C GLU A 218 -1.74 -17.22 5.96
N ASP A 219 -1.78 -15.98 6.44
CA ASP A 219 -0.84 -15.43 7.42
C ASP A 219 -1.46 -14.20 8.13
N SER A 220 -1.99 -14.43 9.34
CA SER A 220 -2.72 -13.42 10.10
C SER A 220 -1.85 -12.28 10.63
N GLU A 221 -0.61 -12.56 11.05
CA GLU A 221 0.34 -11.54 11.50
C GLU A 221 0.65 -10.59 10.32
N PHE A 222 0.86 -11.16 9.13
CA PHE A 222 1.06 -10.35 7.94
C PHE A 222 -0.19 -9.58 7.52
N ALA A 223 -1.38 -10.15 7.68
CA ALA A 223 -2.63 -9.45 7.42
C ALA A 223 -2.86 -8.27 8.37
N LYS A 224 -2.48 -8.38 9.64
CA LYS A 224 -2.50 -7.28 10.62
C LYS A 224 -1.62 -6.10 10.16
N ASP A 225 -0.40 -6.40 9.73
CA ASP A 225 0.52 -5.38 9.18
C ASP A 225 -0.09 -4.66 7.96
N ILE A 226 -0.73 -5.39 7.06
CA ILE A 226 -1.38 -4.81 5.88
C ILE A 226 -2.61 -4.00 6.29
N ASN A 227 -3.42 -4.48 7.23
CA ASN A 227 -4.59 -3.75 7.74
C ASN A 227 -4.17 -2.42 8.38
N LYS A 228 -3.11 -2.42 9.18
CA LYS A 228 -2.54 -1.18 9.75
C LYS A 228 -2.10 -0.20 8.66
N LYS A 229 -1.42 -0.69 7.63
CA LYS A 229 -1.05 0.16 6.49
C LYS A 229 -2.28 0.64 5.68
N ALA A 230 -3.35 -0.14 5.65
CA ALA A 230 -4.60 0.24 5.00
C ALA A 230 -5.34 1.34 5.79
N THR A 231 -5.33 1.31 7.12
CA THR A 231 -5.89 2.37 7.97
C THR A 231 -5.06 3.65 7.85
N GLU A 232 -3.73 3.56 7.94
CA GLU A 232 -2.81 4.70 7.72
C GLU A 232 -3.00 5.32 6.32
N SER A 233 -3.14 4.49 5.29
CA SER A 233 -3.45 4.94 3.93
C SER A 233 -4.81 5.65 3.84
N THR A 234 -5.80 5.19 4.60
CA THR A 234 -7.15 5.78 4.64
C THR A 234 -7.16 7.13 5.36
N LYS A 235 -6.40 7.26 6.45
CA LYS A 235 -6.17 8.53 7.11
C LYS A 235 -5.52 9.54 6.16
N LYS A 236 -4.42 9.14 5.52
CA LYS A 236 -3.69 9.98 4.57
C LYS A 236 -4.54 10.38 3.36
N SER A 237 -5.39 9.45 2.92
CA SER A 237 -6.39 9.67 1.89
C SER A 237 -7.35 10.81 2.26
N LEU A 238 -7.88 10.82 3.48
CA LEU A 238 -8.73 11.90 3.98
C LEU A 238 -7.97 13.23 4.10
N GLU A 239 -6.73 13.21 4.60
CA GLU A 239 -5.85 14.40 4.65
C GLU A 239 -5.63 15.00 3.26
N MET A 240 -5.40 14.18 2.23
CA MET A 240 -5.27 14.67 0.87
C MET A 240 -6.56 15.30 0.36
N VAL A 241 -7.72 14.70 0.63
CA VAL A 241 -9.02 15.29 0.24
C VAL A 241 -9.24 16.61 0.99
N GLU A 242 -8.94 16.67 2.28
CA GLU A 242 -9.00 17.88 3.09
C GLU A 242 -8.16 19.01 2.49
N VAL A 243 -6.87 18.76 2.22
CA VAL A 243 -5.95 19.76 1.64
C VAL A 243 -6.51 20.33 0.34
N VAL A 244 -7.10 19.47 -0.50
CA VAL A 244 -7.61 19.89 -1.81
C VAL A 244 -8.93 20.66 -1.67
N VAL A 245 -9.81 20.26 -0.76
CA VAL A 245 -11.05 20.97 -0.44
C VAL A 245 -10.73 22.34 0.20
N GLN A 246 -9.81 22.39 1.15
CA GLN A 246 -9.37 23.62 1.80
C GLN A 246 -8.80 24.61 0.78
N LYS A 247 -7.91 24.14 -0.10
CA LYS A 247 -7.38 24.97 -1.19
C LYS A 247 -8.46 25.46 -2.15
N LYS A 248 -9.48 24.66 -2.40
CA LYS A 248 -10.62 25.06 -3.24
C LYS A 248 -11.43 26.19 -2.60
N ILE A 249 -11.66 26.10 -1.28
CA ILE A 249 -12.31 27.16 -0.49
C ILE A 249 -11.45 28.43 -0.48
N GLU A 250 -10.12 28.32 -0.31
CA GLU A 250 -9.18 29.45 -0.37
C GLU A 250 -9.20 30.16 -1.74
N ALA A 251 -9.39 29.39 -2.82
CA ALA A 251 -9.55 29.92 -4.18
C ALA A 251 -10.92 30.60 -4.42
N GLN A 252 -11.82 30.57 -3.44
CA GLN A 252 -13.22 31.05 -3.56
C GLN A 252 -13.97 30.35 -4.70
N LEU A 253 -13.65 29.08 -4.95
CA LEU A 253 -14.33 28.26 -5.95
C LEU A 253 -15.40 27.41 -5.25
N GLU A 254 -16.62 27.47 -5.77
CA GLU A 254 -17.71 26.61 -5.28
C GLU A 254 -17.38 25.14 -5.55
N ILE A 255 -17.64 24.29 -4.55
CA ILE A 255 -17.56 22.83 -4.70
C ILE A 255 -18.79 22.40 -5.50
N SER A 256 -18.56 21.78 -6.65
CA SER A 256 -19.66 21.29 -7.48
C SER A 256 -20.37 20.11 -6.83
N GLU A 257 -21.66 19.95 -7.10
CA GLU A 257 -22.47 18.85 -6.55
C GLU A 257 -21.87 17.47 -6.85
N ASP A 258 -21.29 17.30 -8.05
CA ASP A 258 -20.61 16.06 -8.44
C ASP A 258 -19.38 15.76 -7.55
N GLU A 259 -18.63 16.78 -7.14
CA GLU A 259 -17.49 16.61 -6.23
C GLU A 259 -17.96 16.35 -4.81
N LYS A 260 -19.02 17.04 -4.36
CA LYS A 260 -19.65 16.77 -3.06
C LYS A 260 -20.07 15.32 -2.94
N ASN A 261 -20.77 14.80 -3.96
CA ASN A 261 -21.22 13.41 -4.00
C ASN A 261 -20.05 12.41 -3.95
N VAL A 262 -18.96 12.69 -4.66
CA VAL A 262 -17.77 11.82 -4.64
C VAL A 262 -17.08 11.85 -3.28
N ILE A 263 -16.97 13.03 -2.66
CA ILE A 263 -16.40 13.15 -1.31
C ILE A 263 -17.30 12.46 -0.29
N LYS A 264 -18.62 12.66 -0.39
CA LYS A 264 -19.62 11.96 0.43
C LYS A 264 -19.44 10.45 0.34
N GLU A 265 -19.46 9.91 -0.88
CA GLU A 265 -19.29 8.47 -1.12
C GLU A 265 -17.94 7.93 -0.62
N HIS A 266 -16.92 8.78 -0.53
CA HIS A 266 -15.63 8.41 0.05
C HIS A 266 -15.69 8.42 1.58
N ILE A 267 -16.27 9.46 2.19
CA ILE A 267 -16.50 9.56 3.63
C ILE A 267 -17.37 8.39 4.11
N ASP A 268 -18.51 8.14 3.46
CA ASP A 268 -19.44 7.07 3.81
C ASP A 268 -18.76 5.68 3.78
N GLU A 269 -17.89 5.43 2.80
CA GLU A 269 -17.13 4.19 2.75
C GLU A 269 -16.11 4.10 3.88
N VAL A 270 -15.40 5.19 4.19
CA VAL A 270 -14.44 5.22 5.30
C VAL A 270 -15.16 5.00 6.63
N VAL A 271 -16.24 5.74 6.88
CA VAL A 271 -17.10 5.61 8.05
C VAL A 271 -17.66 4.19 8.16
N GLY A 272 -18.20 3.63 7.07
CA GLY A 272 -18.73 2.26 7.07
C GLY A 272 -17.66 1.22 7.42
N ASN A 273 -16.43 1.41 6.92
CA ASN A 273 -15.32 0.54 7.27
C ASN A 273 -14.87 0.72 8.73
N LEU A 274 -14.84 1.95 9.23
CA LEU A 274 -14.50 2.23 10.64
C LEU A 274 -15.53 1.64 11.59
N LYS A 275 -16.81 1.71 11.24
CA LYS A 275 -17.89 1.04 11.99
C LYS A 275 -17.66 -0.47 12.06
N GLN A 276 -17.28 -1.08 10.94
CA GLN A 276 -16.96 -2.50 10.90
C GLN A 276 -15.74 -2.83 11.79
N ASP A 277 -14.68 -2.03 11.71
CA ASP A 277 -13.46 -2.22 12.51
C ASP A 277 -13.74 -2.04 14.01
N ALA A 278 -14.56 -1.06 14.38
CA ALA A 278 -14.96 -0.81 15.76
C ALA A 278 -15.88 -1.91 16.31
N GLN A 279 -16.85 -2.39 15.54
CA GLN A 279 -17.70 -3.52 15.92
C GLN A 279 -16.88 -4.79 16.12
N LYS A 280 -15.90 -5.06 15.26
CA LYS A 280 -14.99 -6.21 15.42
C LYS A 280 -14.18 -6.10 16.70
N ALA A 281 -13.61 -4.93 16.97
CA ALA A 281 -12.88 -4.69 18.21
C ALA A 281 -13.77 -4.86 19.45
N GLN A 282 -15.03 -4.41 19.36
CA GLN A 282 -16.03 -4.61 20.41
C GLN A 282 -16.30 -6.09 20.67
N THR A 283 -16.59 -6.88 19.62
CA THR A 283 -16.82 -8.32 19.76
C THR A 283 -15.61 -9.04 20.36
N GLN A 284 -14.39 -8.73 19.90
CA GLN A 284 -13.17 -9.30 20.48
C GLN A 284 -13.00 -8.93 21.96
N ALA A 285 -13.29 -7.69 22.32
CA ALA A 285 -13.19 -7.23 23.69
C ALA A 285 -14.26 -7.89 24.61
N GLU A 286 -15.46 -8.13 24.09
CA GLU A 286 -16.54 -8.85 24.78
C GLU A 286 -16.17 -10.33 25.00
N GLU A 287 -15.67 -11.02 23.96
CA GLU A 287 -15.18 -12.41 24.05
C GLU A 287 -14.05 -12.55 25.09
N LEU A 288 -13.11 -11.60 25.12
CA LEU A 288 -12.05 -11.56 26.14
C LEU A 288 -12.61 -11.39 27.55
N THR A 289 -13.64 -10.55 27.70
CA THR A 289 -14.28 -10.33 29.01
C THR A 289 -15.00 -11.58 29.50
N GLU A 290 -15.77 -12.22 28.62
CA GLU A 290 -16.48 -13.45 28.93
C GLU A 290 -15.51 -14.60 29.24
N GLY A 291 -14.43 -14.72 28.47
CA GLY A 291 -13.36 -15.70 28.74
C GLY A 291 -12.69 -15.48 30.10
N VAL A 292 -12.38 -14.24 30.47
CA VAL A 292 -11.80 -13.90 31.78
C VAL A 292 -12.80 -14.15 32.93
N GLU A 293 -14.08 -13.83 32.76
CA GLU A 293 -15.11 -14.02 33.78
C GLU A 293 -15.46 -15.51 34.00
N THR A 294 -15.47 -16.31 32.93
CA THR A 294 -15.78 -17.75 32.98
C THR A 294 -14.57 -18.61 33.37
N GLY A 295 -13.36 -18.06 33.28
CA GLY A 295 -12.11 -18.81 33.49
C GLY A 295 -11.87 -19.90 32.43
N ALA A 296 -12.65 -19.90 31.35
CA ALA A 296 -12.65 -20.90 30.29
C ALA A 296 -11.93 -20.40 29.04
N ILE A 297 -10.80 -19.73 29.20
CA ILE A 297 -9.99 -19.32 28.05
C ILE A 297 -9.22 -20.53 27.56
N SER A 298 -9.74 -21.21 26.53
CA SER A 298 -8.91 -22.14 25.76
C SER A 298 -7.90 -21.32 24.95
N GLU A 299 -6.61 -21.62 25.08
CA GLU A 299 -5.54 -20.99 24.26
C GLU A 299 -5.86 -21.06 22.76
N HIS A 300 -6.56 -22.12 22.34
CA HIS A 300 -6.93 -22.34 20.95
C HIS A 300 -8.03 -21.39 20.45
N GLU A 301 -8.90 -20.89 21.33
CA GLU A 301 -10.00 -19.98 20.97
C GLU A 301 -9.52 -18.52 21.00
N LEU A 302 -8.66 -18.17 21.96
CA LEU A 302 -8.12 -16.81 22.07
C LEU A 302 -7.14 -16.48 20.95
N VAL A 303 -6.24 -17.42 20.61
CA VAL A 303 -5.29 -17.24 19.50
C VAL A 303 -6.06 -17.16 18.19
N THR A 304 -7.09 -17.99 17.98
CA THR A 304 -7.91 -17.91 16.75
C THR A 304 -8.75 -16.64 16.71
N SER A 305 -9.33 -16.15 17.82
CA SER A 305 -10.08 -14.88 17.87
C SER A 305 -9.19 -13.64 17.68
N THR A 306 -7.91 -13.69 18.09
CA THR A 306 -6.92 -12.64 17.72
C THR A 306 -6.32 -12.79 16.33
N VAL A 307 -6.47 -13.93 15.67
CA VAL A 307 -5.82 -14.29 14.39
C VAL A 307 -6.80 -14.43 13.23
N GLY A 308 -8.10 -14.56 13.48
CA GLY A 308 -9.11 -14.60 12.43
C GLY A 308 -10.53 -14.60 12.99
N VAL A 309 -11.29 -13.56 12.66
CA VAL A 309 -12.76 -13.64 12.69
C VAL A 309 -13.29 -13.04 11.40
N VAL A 310 -13.16 -13.85 10.35
CA VAL A 310 -14.04 -13.85 9.18
C VAL A 310 -14.56 -15.27 9.03
N GLU A 311 -15.57 -15.62 9.83
CA GLU A 311 -16.61 -16.53 9.37
C GLU A 311 -17.95 -15.79 9.36
N GLU A 312 -18.70 -16.07 8.29
CA GLU A 312 -20.06 -15.63 7.96
C GLU A 312 -20.32 -14.15 7.62
N VAL A 313 -20.13 -13.84 6.33
CA VAL A 313 -21.21 -13.16 5.58
C VAL A 313 -21.57 -14.06 4.40
N GLU A 314 -22.55 -14.94 4.62
CA GLU A 314 -23.31 -15.54 3.52
C GLU A 314 -23.97 -14.40 2.73
N ASN A 315 -23.52 -14.19 1.49
CA ASN A 315 -24.35 -13.49 0.51
C ASN A 315 -24.71 -14.47 -0.61
N SER A 316 -26.00 -14.81 -0.59
CA SER A 316 -26.78 -15.56 -1.55
C SER A 316 -26.37 -15.34 -3.01
N VAL A 317 -25.88 -16.41 -3.66
CA VAL A 317 -26.01 -16.59 -5.11
C VAL A 317 -26.63 -17.95 -5.34
N GLU A 318 -27.93 -17.95 -5.62
CA GLU A 318 -28.64 -19.11 -6.18
C GLU A 318 -28.04 -19.47 -7.55
N GLY A 319 -27.60 -20.72 -7.71
CA GLY A 319 -27.08 -21.23 -8.98
C GLY A 319 -26.55 -22.67 -8.90
N ASP A 320 -27.49 -23.62 -9.01
CA ASP A 320 -27.46 -25.10 -9.05
C ASP A 320 -26.32 -25.78 -9.89
N PRO A 321 -26.13 -27.13 -9.86
CA PRO A 321 -24.86 -27.76 -9.56
C PRO A 321 -24.34 -28.66 -10.71
N SER A 322 -23.04 -28.98 -10.74
CA SER A 322 -22.61 -30.30 -11.24
C SER A 322 -21.14 -30.64 -10.94
N THR A 323 -20.98 -31.60 -10.02
CA THR A 323 -20.20 -32.84 -10.10
C THR A 323 -18.68 -32.85 -10.36
N THR A 324 -18.00 -33.50 -9.39
CA THR A 324 -16.85 -34.44 -9.47
C THR A 324 -15.48 -33.85 -9.84
N THR A 325 -14.40 -34.08 -9.09
CA THR A 325 -13.87 -35.40 -8.66
C THR A 325 -12.86 -35.24 -7.52
N SER A 326 -12.88 -36.18 -6.57
CA SER A 326 -11.82 -36.49 -5.60
C SER A 326 -10.45 -36.74 -6.25
N ASP A 327 -9.37 -36.26 -5.64
CA ASP A 327 -8.33 -37.11 -5.06
C ASP A 327 -7.12 -36.30 -4.54
N SER A 328 -6.77 -36.59 -3.28
CA SER A 328 -5.42 -36.57 -2.69
C SER A 328 -4.67 -35.22 -2.55
N ILE A 329 -4.45 -34.80 -1.30
CA ILE A 329 -3.12 -34.58 -0.68
C ILE A 329 -3.32 -34.57 0.85
N ASP A 330 -3.05 -35.73 1.45
CA ASP A 330 -2.58 -35.87 2.84
C ASP A 330 -1.07 -35.72 2.79
N THR A 331 -0.48 -34.62 3.27
CA THR A 331 0.84 -34.61 3.98
C THR A 331 1.28 -33.20 4.39
N GLU A 332 1.86 -33.12 5.59
CA GLU A 332 2.70 -32.05 6.17
C GLU A 332 2.03 -30.81 6.79
N ILE A 333 1.43 -31.01 7.98
CA ILE A 333 1.46 -30.02 9.07
C ILE A 333 1.90 -30.75 10.36
N GLU A 334 3.20 -31.01 10.47
CA GLU A 334 3.88 -31.36 11.73
C GLU A 334 5.28 -30.77 11.64
N ALA A 335 5.49 -29.53 12.12
CA ALA A 335 6.79 -29.04 12.63
C ALA A 335 6.78 -27.53 12.96
N VAL A 336 5.89 -27.02 13.81
CA VAL A 336 6.15 -25.76 14.55
C VAL A 336 5.50 -25.86 15.94
N SER A 337 5.95 -26.80 16.77
CA SER A 337 5.58 -26.80 18.19
C SER A 337 6.52 -27.66 19.04
N THR A 338 7.83 -27.43 18.95
CA THR A 338 8.82 -28.15 19.78
C THR A 338 10.09 -27.33 20.01
N THR A 339 9.99 -26.21 20.73
CA THR A 339 11.20 -25.61 21.32
C THR A 339 10.95 -24.82 22.61
N THR A 340 10.29 -25.39 23.62
CA THR A 340 10.50 -24.96 25.02
C THR A 340 10.11 -26.09 25.98
N SER A 341 11.03 -27.03 26.24
CA SER A 341 10.96 -27.92 27.41
C SER A 341 12.30 -28.61 27.59
N GLU A 342 13.26 -27.93 28.22
CA GLU A 342 14.36 -28.60 28.93
C GLU A 342 15.05 -27.62 29.89
N ASN A 343 14.47 -27.45 31.08
CA ASN A 343 15.15 -27.30 32.39
C ASN A 343 14.18 -26.73 33.42
N VAL A 344 13.55 -27.58 34.25
CA VAL A 344 13.35 -27.33 35.68
C VAL A 344 13.29 -28.69 36.39
N GLU A 345 14.39 -29.11 36.98
CA GLU A 345 14.42 -30.17 37.99
C GLU A 345 13.91 -29.60 39.34
N THR A 346 12.93 -30.32 39.91
CA THR A 346 12.66 -30.49 41.34
C THR A 346 12.59 -29.24 42.22
N ALA A 347 11.38 -28.74 42.46
CA ALA A 347 11.03 -27.97 43.65
C ALA A 347 9.74 -28.53 44.27
N ASP A 348 9.76 -28.62 45.61
CA ASP A 348 8.78 -29.24 46.50
C ASP A 348 7.29 -28.95 46.21
N GLU A 349 6.50 -30.01 46.27
CA GLU A 349 5.09 -30.13 45.89
C GLU A 349 4.11 -29.72 47.01
N SER A 350 4.48 -28.79 47.92
CA SER A 350 3.64 -28.47 49.09
C SER A 350 3.35 -27.00 49.39
N ASP A 351 3.68 -26.07 48.48
CA ASP A 351 3.34 -24.63 48.63
C ASP A 351 2.69 -23.99 47.37
N VAL A 352 2.26 -24.78 46.39
CA VAL A 352 1.74 -24.27 45.09
C VAL A 352 0.22 -24.03 45.07
N GLU A 353 -0.51 -24.41 46.12
CA GLU A 353 -1.99 -24.33 46.12
C GLU A 353 -2.59 -22.99 46.59
N GLN A 354 -1.79 -21.95 46.87
CA GLN A 354 -2.36 -20.70 47.43
C GLN A 354 -1.72 -19.37 47.01
N THR A 355 -0.89 -19.35 45.96
CA THR A 355 -0.27 -18.09 45.47
C THR A 355 -0.30 -17.96 43.95
N ILE A 356 -1.25 -18.60 43.26
CA ILE A 356 -1.62 -18.17 41.90
C ILE A 356 -2.67 -17.06 42.03
N GLN A 357 -2.14 -15.85 41.90
CA GLN A 357 -2.76 -14.53 41.88
C GLN A 357 -4.23 -14.46 41.42
N SER A 358 -5.19 -14.57 42.34
CA SER A 358 -6.55 -14.07 42.09
C SER A 358 -6.58 -12.54 41.91
N GLY A 359 -5.56 -11.84 42.42
CA GLY A 359 -5.42 -10.39 42.30
C GLY A 359 -5.00 -9.89 40.90
N SER A 360 -4.14 -10.61 40.17
CA SER A 360 -3.69 -10.17 38.84
C SER A 360 -4.74 -10.46 37.76
N LEU A 361 -5.53 -11.53 37.92
CA LEU A 361 -6.67 -11.85 37.07
C LEU A 361 -7.82 -10.85 37.25
N MET A 362 -8.12 -10.44 38.50
CA MET A 362 -9.10 -9.36 38.74
C MET A 362 -8.62 -8.01 38.19
N GLU A 363 -7.35 -7.66 38.36
CA GLU A 363 -6.78 -6.42 37.81
C GLU A 363 -6.79 -6.43 36.26
N SER A 364 -6.54 -7.60 35.67
CA SER A 364 -6.64 -7.85 34.24
C SER A 364 -8.08 -7.73 33.73
N GLY A 365 -9.05 -8.31 34.43
CA GLY A 365 -10.48 -8.19 34.11
C GLY A 365 -10.99 -6.74 34.19
N GLU A 366 -10.54 -5.95 35.17
CA GLU A 366 -10.87 -4.52 35.23
C GLU A 366 -10.27 -3.72 34.06
N LYS A 367 -9.06 -4.06 33.60
CA LYS A 367 -8.45 -3.45 32.41
C LYS A 367 -9.24 -3.77 31.15
N VAL A 368 -9.58 -5.04 30.93
CA VAL A 368 -10.41 -5.47 29.78
C VAL A 368 -11.75 -4.75 29.81
N LYS A 369 -12.42 -4.72 30.97
CA LYS A 369 -13.72 -4.05 31.13
C LYS A 369 -13.67 -2.54 30.86
N ASN A 370 -12.57 -1.88 31.24
CA ASN A 370 -12.36 -0.47 30.90
C ASN A 370 -12.11 -0.26 29.41
N VAL A 371 -11.39 -1.18 28.75
CA VAL A 371 -11.17 -1.16 27.30
C VAL A 371 -12.49 -1.39 26.55
N VAL A 372 -13.25 -2.43 26.92
CA VAL A 372 -14.61 -2.69 26.39
C VAL A 372 -15.51 -1.48 26.56
N LYS A 373 -15.51 -0.87 27.74
CA LYS A 373 -16.33 0.32 27.98
C LYS A 373 -15.88 1.50 27.12
N THR A 374 -14.58 1.71 26.96
CA THR A 374 -14.05 2.78 26.09
C THR A 374 -14.42 2.54 24.63
N ILE A 375 -14.44 1.29 24.18
CA ILE A 375 -14.87 0.90 22.82
C ILE A 375 -16.37 1.07 22.67
N GLY A 376 -17.16 0.61 23.64
CA GLY A 376 -18.62 0.78 23.65
C GLY A 376 -19.01 2.25 23.62
N ASP A 377 -18.37 3.08 24.46
CA ASP A 377 -18.55 4.52 24.48
C ASP A 377 -18.12 5.15 23.14
N ALA A 378 -17.04 4.67 22.51
CA ALA A 378 -16.57 5.15 21.21
C ALA A 378 -17.46 4.71 20.03
N VAL A 379 -18.06 3.51 20.09
CA VAL A 379 -19.00 2.97 19.09
C VAL A 379 -20.37 3.62 19.23
N GLU A 380 -20.82 3.89 20.46
CA GLU A 380 -22.08 4.58 20.71
C GLU A 380 -21.97 6.06 20.33
N SER A 381 -20.84 6.71 20.65
CA SER A 381 -20.55 8.05 20.12
C SER A 381 -20.39 8.04 18.60
N PHE A 382 -19.91 6.93 18.01
CA PHE A 382 -19.79 6.79 16.56
C PHE A 382 -21.14 6.96 15.85
N ASP A 383 -22.20 6.32 16.33
CA ASP A 383 -23.51 6.42 15.68
C ASP A 383 -24.11 7.84 15.76
N GLU A 384 -23.97 8.52 16.90
CA GLU A 384 -24.33 9.95 17.02
C GLU A 384 -23.44 10.83 16.13
N ASP A 385 -22.14 10.50 16.05
CA ASP A 385 -21.18 11.28 15.31
C ASP A 385 -21.35 11.13 13.80
N VAL A 386 -21.71 9.95 13.33
CA VAL A 386 -22.02 9.63 11.93
C VAL A 386 -23.27 10.33 11.45
N GLU A 387 -24.34 10.38 12.25
CA GLU A 387 -25.50 11.22 11.93
C GLU A 387 -25.08 12.69 11.79
N GLY A 388 -24.15 13.15 12.63
CA GLY A 388 -23.52 14.46 12.48
C GLY A 388 -22.70 14.60 11.19
N VAL A 389 -21.93 13.59 10.79
CA VAL A 389 -21.16 13.59 9.53
C VAL A 389 -22.10 13.69 8.33
N ASP A 390 -23.18 12.92 8.29
CA ASP A 390 -24.14 12.93 7.17
C ASP A 390 -24.78 14.31 6.94
N VAL A 391 -25.11 15.01 8.04
CA VAL A 391 -25.63 16.39 8.00
C VAL A 391 -24.54 17.38 7.57
N LEU A 392 -23.33 17.22 8.11
CA LEU A 392 -22.20 18.09 7.79
C LEU A 392 -21.72 17.92 6.35
N VAL A 393 -21.83 16.76 5.72
CA VAL A 393 -21.44 16.59 4.31
C VAL A 393 -22.29 17.49 3.39
N GLU A 394 -23.53 17.80 3.78
CA GLU A 394 -24.40 18.71 3.03
C GLU A 394 -24.11 20.18 3.33
N GLU A 395 -23.73 20.50 4.58
CA GLU A 395 -23.54 21.88 5.08
C GLU A 395 -22.07 22.36 5.06
N ASP A 396 -21.13 21.57 5.57
CA ASP A 396 -19.68 21.82 5.64
C ASP A 396 -18.85 20.53 5.47
N ILE A 397 -18.46 20.25 4.22
CA ILE A 397 -17.65 19.09 3.85
C ILE A 397 -16.30 19.05 4.58
N LEU A 398 -15.72 20.21 4.90
CA LEU A 398 -14.41 20.26 5.55
C LEU A 398 -14.55 19.80 7.01
N GLU A 399 -15.62 20.23 7.68
CA GLU A 399 -15.95 19.75 9.02
C GLU A 399 -16.25 18.24 9.02
N ALA A 400 -16.99 17.76 8.02
CA ALA A 400 -17.25 16.32 7.86
C ALA A 400 -15.96 15.49 7.70
N ILE A 401 -15.01 15.96 6.87
CA ILE A 401 -13.72 15.27 6.69
C ILE A 401 -12.93 15.24 8.00
N LYS A 402 -12.84 16.37 8.73
CA LYS A 402 -12.14 16.44 10.02
C LYS A 402 -12.75 15.52 11.06
N LYS A 403 -14.09 15.54 11.16
CA LYS A 403 -14.80 14.66 12.07
C LYS A 403 -14.55 13.19 11.74
N THR A 404 -14.50 12.85 10.45
CA THR A 404 -14.13 11.49 9.99
C THR A 404 -12.69 11.11 10.35
N GLN A 405 -11.74 12.05 10.30
CA GLN A 405 -10.36 11.81 10.74
C GLN A 405 -10.27 11.61 12.26
N GLU A 406 -10.95 12.44 13.05
CA GLU A 406 -11.03 12.29 14.51
C GLU A 406 -11.63 10.93 14.90
N LEU A 407 -12.68 10.53 14.17
CA LEU A 407 -13.33 9.24 14.33
C LEU A 407 -12.39 8.08 13.99
N ASN A 408 -11.64 8.18 12.88
CA ASN A 408 -10.62 7.22 12.51
C ASN A 408 -9.56 7.05 13.62
N ASP A 409 -9.07 8.17 14.18
CA ASP A 409 -8.05 8.16 15.23
C ASP A 409 -8.58 7.55 16.54
N SER A 410 -9.86 7.79 16.87
CA SER A 410 -10.52 7.19 18.04
C SER A 410 -10.67 5.67 17.89
N VAL A 411 -11.14 5.21 16.73
CA VAL A 411 -11.29 3.77 16.44
C VAL A 411 -9.93 3.08 16.40
N GLU A 412 -8.90 3.69 15.80
CA GLU A 412 -7.55 3.13 15.76
C GLU A 412 -6.97 2.96 17.18
N GLN A 413 -7.11 3.96 18.05
CA GLN A 413 -6.69 3.87 19.45
C GLN A 413 -7.45 2.77 20.21
N ALA A 414 -8.74 2.61 19.94
CA ALA A 414 -9.56 1.58 20.55
C ALA A 414 -9.11 0.17 20.13
N VAL A 415 -8.90 -0.04 18.82
CA VAL A 415 -8.41 -1.31 18.24
C VAL A 415 -7.01 -1.67 18.76
N ASP A 416 -6.09 -0.71 18.80
CA ASP A 416 -4.74 -0.91 19.35
C ASP A 416 -4.80 -1.24 20.86
N GLY A 417 -5.73 -0.61 21.59
CA GLY A 417 -5.99 -0.89 23.00
C GLY A 417 -6.43 -2.33 23.25
N VAL A 418 -7.35 -2.86 22.43
CA VAL A 418 -7.75 -4.29 22.49
C VAL A 418 -6.55 -5.17 22.21
N SER A 419 -5.88 -4.96 21.09
CA SER A 419 -4.77 -5.80 20.63
C SER A 419 -3.68 -5.90 21.70
N LYS A 420 -3.29 -4.77 22.28
CA LYS A 420 -2.29 -4.73 23.36
C LYS A 420 -2.77 -5.44 24.62
N THR A 421 -4.04 -5.31 24.97
CA THR A 421 -4.62 -6.01 26.12
C THR A 421 -4.59 -7.53 25.89
N VAL A 422 -4.86 -8.00 24.67
CA VAL A 422 -4.75 -9.44 24.36
C VAL A 422 -3.31 -9.94 24.48
N GLU A 423 -2.36 -9.19 23.93
CA GLU A 423 -0.94 -9.52 24.01
C GLU A 423 -0.43 -9.57 25.47
N GLU A 424 -0.92 -8.67 26.33
CA GLU A 424 -0.59 -8.68 27.76
C GLU A 424 -1.20 -9.89 28.48
N LEU A 425 -2.40 -10.36 28.07
CA LEU A 425 -3.10 -11.48 28.72
C LEU A 425 -2.64 -12.87 28.28
N LEU A 426 -2.26 -13.02 27.02
CA LEU A 426 -1.79 -14.28 26.43
C LEU A 426 -0.75 -15.03 27.29
N PRO A 427 0.36 -14.40 27.75
CA PRO A 427 1.36 -15.09 28.56
C PRO A 427 0.86 -15.44 29.97
N HIS A 428 -0.16 -14.75 30.49
CA HIS A 428 -0.76 -15.08 31.78
C HIS A 428 -1.66 -16.31 31.68
N ILE A 429 -2.39 -16.45 30.56
CA ILE A 429 -3.22 -17.63 30.29
C ILE A 429 -2.33 -18.86 30.08
N SER A 430 -1.28 -18.74 29.26
CA SER A 430 -0.38 -19.86 28.95
C SER A 430 0.37 -20.41 30.17
N ASN A 431 0.78 -19.51 31.09
CA ASN A 431 1.46 -19.92 32.32
C ASN A 431 0.51 -20.36 33.45
N SER A 432 -0.81 -20.19 33.30
CA SER A 432 -1.77 -20.55 34.36
C SER A 432 -1.94 -22.07 34.52
N GLY A 433 -1.34 -22.89 33.65
CA GLY A 433 -1.31 -24.34 33.83
C GLY A 433 -2.68 -25.01 33.76
N LEU A 434 -3.71 -24.31 33.22
CA LEU A 434 -4.99 -24.87 32.79
C LEU A 434 -4.79 -25.75 31.54
N ARG A 435 -3.87 -26.71 31.65
CA ARG A 435 -3.66 -27.77 30.68
C ARG A 435 -4.74 -28.80 30.97
N ASP A 436 -5.68 -28.88 30.04
CA ASP A 436 -6.79 -29.83 29.92
C ASP A 436 -6.98 -30.74 31.12
N GLY A 437 -8.07 -30.50 31.84
CA GLY A 437 -8.52 -31.33 32.95
C GLY A 437 -8.25 -32.79 32.62
N GLU A 438 -7.32 -33.36 33.40
CA GLU A 438 -6.94 -34.76 33.40
C GLU A 438 -8.23 -35.57 33.30
N THR A 439 -8.55 -36.02 32.07
CA THR A 439 -9.62 -36.98 31.84
C THR A 439 -9.14 -38.22 32.55
N LYS A 440 -9.52 -38.35 33.82
CA LYS A 440 -9.37 -39.55 34.61
C LYS A 440 -9.96 -40.66 33.76
N ASP A 441 -9.05 -41.45 33.21
CA ASP A 441 -9.34 -42.69 32.55
C ASP A 441 -9.96 -43.59 33.63
N VAL A 442 -11.29 -43.51 33.76
CA VAL A 442 -12.09 -44.48 34.49
C VAL A 442 -12.21 -45.68 33.56
N THR A 443 -11.11 -46.39 33.36
CA THR A 443 -11.16 -47.73 32.80
C THR A 443 -11.51 -48.68 33.94
N GLU A 444 -12.74 -49.18 33.82
CA GLU A 444 -13.42 -50.13 34.69
C GLU A 444 -12.54 -51.31 35.11
N GLY A 445 -12.68 -51.65 36.39
CA GLY A 445 -12.24 -52.93 36.91
C GLY A 445 -13.15 -54.08 36.48
N ASP A 446 -12.59 -55.27 36.66
CA ASP A 446 -13.26 -56.56 36.81
C ASP A 446 -13.84 -57.21 35.54
N GLU A 447 -12.94 -57.74 34.69
CA GLU A 447 -13.23 -59.00 33.99
C GLU A 447 -12.73 -60.20 34.82
N GLU A 448 -13.72 -60.81 35.45
CA GLU A 448 -13.66 -62.06 36.20
C GLU A 448 -13.18 -63.21 35.31
N SER A 449 -12.27 -63.99 35.88
CA SER A 449 -11.70 -65.19 35.29
C SER A 449 -12.73 -66.33 35.29
N VAL A 450 -13.08 -66.85 34.10
CA VAL A 450 -13.72 -68.17 33.98
C VAL A 450 -12.91 -69.08 33.09
N SER A 451 -12.35 -70.09 33.76
CA SER A 451 -11.63 -71.23 33.22
C SER A 451 -12.53 -72.18 32.43
N SER A 452 -11.96 -72.75 31.36
CA SER A 452 -11.96 -74.18 31.04
C SER A 452 -13.28 -74.96 31.10
N VAL A 453 -13.84 -75.35 29.95
CA VAL A 453 -14.46 -76.69 29.76
C VAL A 453 -14.30 -77.15 28.30
N GLU A 454 -13.65 -78.31 28.15
CA GLU A 454 -13.66 -79.23 26.99
C GLU A 454 -15.08 -79.68 26.58
N GLU A 455 -15.36 -79.83 25.28
CA GLU A 455 -15.61 -81.15 24.66
C GLU A 455 -16.17 -81.03 23.22
N LYS A 456 -15.59 -81.88 22.36
CA LYS A 456 -16.05 -82.47 21.08
C LYS A 456 -15.96 -81.68 19.77
#